data_AF-A0A7S3BI64-F1
#
_entry.id   AF-A0A7S3BI64-F1
#
_cell.length_a   1.000
_cell.length_b   1.000
_cell.length_c   1.000
_cell.angle_alpha   90.00
_cell.angle_beta   90.00
_cell.angle_gamma   90.00
#
_symmetry.space_group_name_H-M   'P 1'
#
loop_
_entity.id
_entity.type
_entity.pdbx_description
1 polymer ?
#
loop_
_entity_poly.entity_id
_entity_poly.type
_entity_poly.pdbx_seq_one_letter_code
_entity_poly.pdbx_strand_id
1 'polypeptide(L)'
;GGYSSKQKAEAVTTLNRLARRLRADRVTKSLQLISKARVPVIKAVFQSGVAVDVSVGSANGVEAVGAVRKLVDDEPLLAPLVLVLKAFLRERGMNEAFNGGISSYVLTLMVACHLRMSRRGAKAAAADRPEGRAAHAQEAETGGDVVASTSGSSGGADGGADGGSQPEAAGPLSLGVLLATFLERFGGHSSGR
;
A
#
# COMPACT_ATOMS: atom_id res chain seq x y z
N GLY A 1 10.63 -10.42 -21.71
CA GLY A 1 11.35 -10.96 -20.54
C GLY A 1 10.81 -12.32 -20.12
N GLY A 2 11.37 -13.41 -20.65
CA GLY A 2 11.05 -14.78 -20.26
C GLY A 2 12.17 -15.70 -20.72
N TYR A 3 12.17 -16.96 -20.27
CA TYR A 3 13.15 -17.95 -20.71
C TYR A 3 13.09 -18.11 -22.22
N SER A 4 14.25 -18.15 -22.89
CA SER A 4 14.33 -18.73 -24.23
C SER A 4 14.00 -20.22 -24.16
N SER A 5 13.64 -20.84 -25.29
CA SER A 5 13.33 -22.28 -25.33
C SER A 5 14.46 -23.14 -24.76
N LYS A 6 15.72 -22.78 -25.04
CA LYS A 6 16.91 -23.45 -24.52
C LYS A 6 17.02 -23.28 -23.00
N GLN A 7 16.89 -22.05 -22.50
CA GLN A 7 16.96 -21.76 -21.06
C GLN A 7 15.84 -22.46 -20.29
N LYS A 8 14.63 -22.54 -20.88
CA LYS A 8 13.49 -23.22 -20.26
C LYS A 8 13.77 -24.72 -20.12
N ALA A 9 14.31 -25.36 -21.16
CA ALA A 9 14.64 -26.78 -21.13
C ALA A 9 15.71 -27.11 -20.06
N GLU A 10 16.74 -26.27 -19.96
CA GLU A 10 17.80 -26.38 -18.96
C GLU A 10 17.26 -26.18 -17.53
N ALA A 11 16.43 -25.15 -17.32
CA ALA A 11 15.78 -24.90 -16.04
C ALA A 11 14.89 -26.08 -15.62
N VAL A 12 14.07 -26.63 -16.53
CA VAL A 12 13.22 -27.80 -16.26
C VAL A 12 14.05 -29.04 -15.94
N THR A 13 15.16 -29.25 -16.63
CA THR A 13 16.08 -30.37 -16.34
C THR A 13 16.67 -30.25 -14.93
N THR A 14 17.13 -29.04 -14.57
CA THR A 14 17.69 -28.75 -13.26
C THR A 14 16.67 -28.91 -12.14
N LEU A 15 15.46 -28.36 -12.32
CA LEU A 15 14.36 -28.52 -11.38
C LEU A 15 13.94 -29.98 -11.22
N ASN A 16 13.91 -30.77 -12.31
CA ASN A 16 13.63 -32.20 -12.21
C ASN A 16 14.68 -32.93 -11.37
N ARG A 17 15.97 -32.60 -11.56
CA ARG A 17 17.05 -33.19 -10.76
C ARG A 17 16.90 -32.84 -9.28
N LEU A 18 16.58 -31.58 -8.97
CA LEU A 18 16.34 -31.13 -7.60
C LEU A 18 15.11 -31.83 -6.99
N ALA A 19 13.99 -31.90 -7.72
CA ALA A 19 12.77 -32.56 -7.27
C ALA A 19 12.98 -34.04 -6.94
N ARG A 20 13.79 -34.76 -7.73
CA ARG A 20 14.15 -36.16 -7.44
C ARG A 20 14.91 -36.28 -6.13
N ARG A 21 15.88 -35.39 -5.87
CA ARG A 21 16.67 -35.41 -4.65
C ARG A 21 15.83 -35.09 -3.41
N LEU A 22 15.03 -34.03 -3.47
CA LEU A 22 14.12 -33.66 -2.38
C LEU A 22 13.13 -34.78 -2.01
N ARG A 23 12.65 -35.55 -3.00
CA ARG A 23 11.83 -36.74 -2.76
C ARG A 23 12.61 -37.89 -2.12
N ALA A 24 13.83 -38.14 -2.57
CA ALA A 24 14.70 -39.17 -2.01
C ALA A 24 15.02 -38.89 -0.53
N ASP A 25 15.27 -37.63 -0.20
CA ASP A 25 15.61 -37.20 1.16
C ASP A 25 14.39 -37.13 2.11
N ARG A 26 13.16 -37.29 1.58
CA ARG A 26 11.88 -37.26 2.33
C ARG A 26 11.65 -35.99 3.16
N VAL A 27 12.25 -34.87 2.77
CA VAL A 27 12.17 -33.57 3.47
C VAL A 27 10.91 -32.76 3.15
N THR A 28 10.10 -33.19 2.19
CA THR A 28 8.87 -32.50 1.77
C THR A 28 7.62 -33.35 2.00
N LYS A 29 6.55 -32.72 2.50
CA LYS A 29 5.18 -33.28 2.57
C LYS A 29 4.55 -33.33 1.19
N SER A 30 4.71 -32.27 0.40
CA SER A 30 4.22 -32.19 -0.97
C SER A 30 5.27 -31.53 -1.86
N LEU A 31 5.36 -32.00 -3.10
CA LEU A 31 6.28 -31.45 -4.10
C LEU A 31 5.69 -31.59 -5.50
N GLN A 32 5.40 -30.46 -6.13
CA GLN A 32 4.88 -30.36 -7.48
C GLN A 32 5.82 -29.57 -8.38
N LEU A 33 6.19 -30.14 -9.52
CA LEU A 33 6.91 -29.43 -10.56
C LEU A 33 5.92 -28.87 -11.59
N ILE A 34 5.88 -27.55 -11.74
CA ILE A 34 5.07 -26.84 -12.73
C ILE A 34 6.01 -26.41 -13.87
N SER A 35 6.20 -27.29 -14.86
CA SER A 35 7.13 -27.07 -15.97
C SER A 35 6.54 -26.27 -17.15
N LYS A 36 5.21 -26.29 -17.30
CA LYS A 36 4.52 -25.70 -18.46
C LYS A 36 4.42 -24.17 -18.39
N ALA A 37 4.44 -23.59 -17.19
CA ALA A 37 4.34 -22.15 -16.96
C ALA A 37 5.46 -21.36 -17.68
N ARG A 38 5.26 -20.04 -17.83
CA ARG A 38 6.26 -19.13 -18.41
C ARG A 38 7.60 -19.19 -17.67
N VAL A 39 7.54 -19.32 -16.34
CA VAL A 39 8.69 -19.57 -15.46
C VAL A 39 8.46 -20.94 -14.81
N PRO A 40 9.26 -21.96 -15.14
CA PRO A 40 9.18 -23.26 -14.46
C PRO A 40 9.47 -23.12 -12.97
N VAL A 41 8.67 -23.78 -12.13
CA VAL A 41 8.78 -23.67 -10.67
C VAL A 41 8.48 -25.00 -9.99
N ILE A 42 9.22 -25.33 -8.94
CA ILE A 42 8.84 -26.36 -7.97
C ILE A 42 8.07 -25.66 -6.84
N LYS A 43 6.86 -26.11 -6.57
CA LYS A 43 6.12 -25.77 -5.36
C LYS A 43 6.26 -26.92 -4.38
N ALA A 44 6.80 -26.65 -3.19
CA ALA A 44 7.02 -27.67 -2.17
C ALA A 44 6.55 -27.19 -0.79
N VAL A 45 5.98 -28.10 -0.01
CA VAL A 45 5.74 -27.89 1.42
C VAL A 45 6.68 -28.80 2.18
N PHE A 46 7.57 -28.22 2.99
CA PHE A 46 8.54 -28.97 3.78
C PHE A 46 7.88 -29.61 5.01
N GLN A 47 8.58 -30.57 5.63
CA GLN A 47 8.08 -31.21 6.86
C GLN A 47 7.80 -30.20 7.98
N SER A 48 8.58 -29.11 8.03
CA SER A 48 8.37 -27.96 8.91
C SER A 48 7.06 -27.21 8.71
N GLY A 49 6.32 -27.48 7.62
CA GLY A 49 5.11 -26.74 7.23
C GLY A 49 5.38 -25.49 6.38
N VAL A 50 6.66 -25.16 6.13
CA VAL A 50 7.03 -24.01 5.29
C VAL A 50 6.78 -24.34 3.81
N ALA A 51 5.98 -23.50 3.16
CA ALA A 51 5.78 -23.55 1.71
C ALA A 51 6.89 -22.76 0.99
N VAL A 52 7.49 -23.36 -0.03
CA VAL A 52 8.61 -22.80 -0.78
C VAL A 52 8.39 -23.01 -2.28
N ASP A 53 8.59 -21.94 -3.04
CA ASP A 53 8.61 -21.95 -4.50
C ASP A 53 10.06 -21.80 -5.00
N VAL A 54 10.55 -22.73 -5.81
CA VAL A 54 11.91 -22.75 -6.36
C VAL A 54 11.89 -22.61 -7.87
N SER A 55 12.55 -21.59 -8.41
CA SER A 55 12.79 -21.39 -9.85
C SER A 55 14.27 -21.18 -10.13
N VAL A 56 14.74 -21.39 -11.37
CA VAL A 56 16.18 -21.37 -11.72
C VAL A 56 16.46 -20.36 -12.81
N GLY A 57 17.22 -19.30 -12.52
CA GLY A 57 17.70 -18.37 -13.56
C GLY A 57 16.70 -17.29 -13.98
N SER A 58 15.76 -16.91 -13.11
CA SER A 58 14.83 -15.81 -13.37
C SER A 58 15.46 -14.45 -13.04
N ALA A 59 16.26 -13.88 -13.95
CA ALA A 59 16.89 -12.56 -13.78
C ALA A 59 15.86 -11.48 -13.37
N ASN A 60 14.70 -11.47 -14.02
CA ASN A 60 13.60 -10.54 -13.69
C ASN A 60 13.10 -10.67 -12.24
N GLY A 61 13.19 -11.86 -11.63
CA GLY A 61 12.77 -12.08 -10.25
C GLY A 61 13.69 -11.34 -9.28
N VAL A 62 15.00 -11.40 -9.52
CA VAL A 62 16.02 -10.69 -8.72
C VAL A 62 15.87 -9.18 -8.89
N GLU A 63 15.68 -8.71 -10.13
CA GLU A 63 15.43 -7.29 -10.42
C GLU A 63 14.16 -6.77 -9.73
N ALA A 64 13.07 -7.54 -9.77
CA ALA A 64 11.81 -7.17 -9.12
C ALA A 64 11.97 -7.06 -7.60
N VAL A 65 12.72 -7.98 -6.97
CA VAL A 65 13.04 -7.89 -5.53
C VAL A 65 13.82 -6.60 -5.24
N GLY A 66 14.82 -6.28 -6.05
CA GLY A 66 15.58 -5.04 -5.92
C GLY A 66 14.71 -3.79 -6.06
N ALA A 67 13.79 -3.78 -7.03
CA ALA A 67 12.85 -2.68 -7.24
C ALA A 67 11.87 -2.53 -6.07
N VAL A 68 11.27 -3.62 -5.57
CA VAL A 68 10.37 -3.58 -4.41
C VAL A 68 11.10 -3.12 -3.16
N ARG A 69 12.35 -3.56 -2.95
CA ARG A 69 13.15 -3.12 -1.82
C ARG A 69 13.36 -1.60 -1.83
N LYS A 70 13.75 -1.04 -2.98
CA LYS A 70 13.86 0.42 -3.14
C LYS A 70 12.54 1.13 -2.85
N LEU A 71 11.40 0.58 -3.32
CA LEU A 71 10.09 1.17 -3.03
C LEU A 71 9.76 1.20 -1.53
N VAL A 72 10.12 0.13 -0.79
CA VAL A 72 9.89 0.06 0.65
C VAL A 72 10.83 1.00 1.40
N ASP A 73 12.08 1.09 0.96
CA ASP A 73 13.09 1.99 1.56
C ASP A 73 12.71 3.47 1.32
N ASP A 74 12.17 3.81 0.15
CA ASP A 74 11.78 5.18 -0.23
C ASP A 74 10.47 5.64 0.45
N GLU A 75 9.56 4.72 0.78
CA GLU A 75 8.20 5.03 1.25
C GLU A 75 7.85 4.19 2.50
N PRO A 76 8.10 4.70 3.72
CA PRO A 76 7.90 3.96 4.98
C PRO A 76 6.46 3.46 5.20
N LEU A 77 5.46 4.15 4.65
CA LEU A 77 4.05 3.78 4.75
C LEU A 77 3.63 2.68 3.77
N LEU A 78 4.49 2.30 2.82
CA LEU A 78 4.21 1.26 1.84
C LEU A 78 4.01 -0.10 2.49
N ALA A 79 4.96 -0.53 3.33
CA ALA A 79 4.91 -1.85 3.94
C ALA A 79 3.67 -2.04 4.85
N PRO A 80 3.34 -1.11 5.78
CA PRO A 80 2.13 -1.20 6.59
C PRO A 80 0.84 -1.31 5.74
N LEU A 81 0.69 -0.47 4.72
CA LEU A 81 -0.50 -0.49 3.85
C LEU A 81 -0.61 -1.80 3.06
N VAL A 82 0.49 -2.25 2.45
CA VAL A 82 0.52 -3.50 1.68
C VAL A 82 0.18 -4.68 2.59
N LEU A 83 0.66 -4.71 3.83
CA LEU A 83 0.36 -5.79 4.77
C LEU A 83 -1.13 -5.87 5.11
N VAL A 84 -1.75 -4.74 5.45
CA VAL A 84 -3.20 -4.69 5.76
C VAL A 84 -4.03 -5.09 4.53
N LEU A 85 -3.73 -4.52 3.36
CA LEU A 85 -4.45 -4.84 2.13
C LEU A 85 -4.24 -6.30 1.71
N LYS A 86 -3.04 -6.85 1.89
CA LYS A 86 -2.75 -8.25 1.59
C LYS A 86 -3.51 -9.19 2.51
N ALA A 87 -3.63 -8.87 3.80
CA ALA A 87 -4.46 -9.64 4.72
C ALA A 87 -5.95 -9.57 4.31
N PHE A 88 -6.45 -8.37 4.01
CA PHE A 88 -7.82 -8.13 3.54
C PHE A 88 -8.18 -8.89 2.26
N LEU A 89 -7.27 -8.93 1.28
CA LEU A 89 -7.46 -9.66 0.02
C LEU A 89 -7.35 -11.17 0.22
N ARG A 90 -6.48 -11.63 1.13
CA ARG A 90 -6.34 -13.05 1.47
C ARG A 90 -7.62 -13.60 2.08
N GLU A 91 -8.25 -12.87 2.99
CA GLU A 91 -9.52 -13.28 3.62
C GLU A 91 -10.67 -13.39 2.62
N ARG A 92 -10.63 -12.64 1.52
CA ARG A 92 -11.61 -12.72 0.42
C ARG A 92 -11.23 -13.71 -0.69
N GLY A 93 -10.14 -14.46 -0.54
CA GLY A 93 -9.64 -15.35 -1.59
C GLY A 93 -9.11 -14.63 -2.84
N MET A 94 -8.87 -13.32 -2.77
CA MET A 94 -8.48 -12.47 -3.92
C MET A 94 -6.97 -12.23 -4.03
N ASN A 95 -6.14 -12.84 -3.18
CA ASN A 95 -4.66 -12.71 -3.24
C ASN A 95 -3.98 -13.82 -4.08
N GLU A 96 -4.74 -14.52 -4.94
CA GLU A 96 -4.22 -15.53 -5.86
C GLU A 96 -4.43 -15.11 -7.32
N ALA A 97 -3.36 -14.66 -7.97
CA ALA A 97 -3.42 -14.17 -9.36
C ALA A 97 -3.85 -15.23 -10.39
N PHE A 98 -3.67 -16.51 -10.08
CA PHE A 98 -4.08 -17.60 -10.98
C PHE A 98 -5.61 -17.77 -11.04
N ASN A 99 -6.32 -17.42 -9.97
CA ASN A 99 -7.77 -17.59 -9.83
C ASN A 99 -8.54 -16.28 -10.07
N GLY A 100 -7.97 -15.33 -10.80
CA GLY A 100 -8.58 -14.01 -11.06
C GLY A 100 -8.37 -12.97 -9.96
N GLY A 101 -7.55 -13.27 -8.95
CA GLY A 101 -7.16 -12.32 -7.90
C GLY A 101 -6.01 -11.38 -8.30
N ILE A 102 -5.59 -10.55 -7.35
CA ILE A 102 -4.47 -9.61 -7.50
C ILE A 102 -3.19 -10.25 -6.97
N SER A 103 -2.11 -10.22 -7.77
CA SER A 103 -0.80 -10.67 -7.29
C SER A 103 -0.24 -9.69 -6.25
N SER A 104 0.51 -10.19 -5.26
CA SER A 104 1.12 -9.33 -4.25
C SER A 104 2.08 -8.28 -4.84
N TYR A 105 2.69 -8.57 -6.00
CA TYR A 105 3.53 -7.60 -6.71
C TYR A 105 2.70 -6.44 -7.29
N VAL A 106 1.60 -6.75 -7.98
CA VAL A 106 0.69 -5.73 -8.51
C VAL A 106 0.11 -4.89 -7.38
N LEU A 107 -0.33 -5.51 -6.29
CA LEU A 107 -0.80 -4.78 -5.11
C LEU A 107 0.24 -3.80 -4.58
N THR A 108 1.50 -4.24 -4.46
CA THR A 108 2.61 -3.39 -4.00
C THR A 108 2.80 -2.17 -4.90
N LEU A 109 2.74 -2.36 -6.23
CA LEU A 109 2.84 -1.26 -7.19
C LEU A 109 1.63 -0.31 -7.11
N MET A 110 0.41 -0.83 -6.93
CA MET A 110 -0.79 -0.01 -6.77
C MET A 110 -0.68 0.89 -5.53
N VAL A 111 -0.27 0.34 -4.39
CA VAL A 111 -0.08 1.11 -3.16
C VAL A 111 1.03 2.14 -3.33
N ALA A 112 2.17 1.76 -3.94
CA ALA A 112 3.26 2.69 -4.20
C ALA A 112 2.84 3.84 -5.14
N CYS A 113 2.00 3.56 -6.14
CA CYS A 113 1.43 4.56 -7.03
C CYS A 113 0.50 5.52 -6.26
N HIS A 114 -0.39 4.97 -5.44
CA HIS A 114 -1.31 5.73 -4.60
C HIS A 114 -0.57 6.68 -3.65
N LEU A 115 0.46 6.19 -2.95
CA LEU A 115 1.28 7.02 -2.05
C LEU A 115 1.93 8.19 -2.78
N ARG A 116 2.50 7.95 -3.97
CA ARG A 116 3.11 9.01 -4.80
C ARG A 116 2.09 10.05 -5.26
N MET A 117 0.87 9.62 -5.62
CA MET A 117 -0.21 10.51 -6.01
C MET A 117 -0.70 11.37 -4.83
N SER A 118 -0.94 10.75 -3.67
CA SER A 118 -1.39 11.45 -2.47
C SER A 118 -0.36 12.47 -1.99
N ARG A 119 0.93 12.15 -2.05
CA ARG A 119 2.01 13.09 -1.70
C ARG A 119 2.14 14.24 -2.71
N ARG A 120 1.93 13.99 -4.00
CA ARG A 120 1.89 15.05 -5.03
C ARG A 120 0.72 16.00 -4.81
N GLY A 121 -0.47 15.46 -4.52
CA GLY A 121 -1.65 16.26 -4.17
C GLY A 121 -1.42 17.11 -2.91
N ALA A 122 -0.84 16.53 -1.87
CA ALA A 122 -0.49 17.25 -0.63
C ALA A 122 0.53 18.37 -0.88
N LYS A 123 1.55 18.14 -1.71
CA LYS A 123 2.53 19.18 -2.09
C LYS A 123 1.89 20.31 -2.91
N ALA A 124 0.99 19.99 -3.84
CA ALA A 124 0.28 20.99 -4.63
C ALA A 124 -0.63 21.85 -3.74
N ALA A 125 -1.37 21.24 -2.82
CA ALA A 125 -2.23 21.95 -1.86
C ALA A 125 -1.42 22.80 -0.85
N ALA A 126 -0.19 22.41 -0.52
CA ALA A 126 0.70 23.21 0.30
C ALA A 126 1.31 24.41 -0.45
N ALA A 127 1.55 24.28 -1.75
CA ALA A 127 2.07 25.35 -2.60
C ALA A 127 1.02 26.42 -2.95
N ASP A 128 -0.27 26.07 -2.93
CA ASP A 128 -1.39 26.98 -3.19
C ASP A 128 -1.87 27.72 -1.92
N ARG A 129 -1.21 27.50 -0.77
CA ARG A 129 -1.52 28.22 0.45
C ARG A 129 -0.88 29.61 0.36
N PRO A 130 -1.66 30.71 0.31
CA PRO A 130 -1.09 32.04 0.21
C PRO A 130 -0.23 32.31 1.45
N GLU A 131 1.05 32.61 1.21
CA GLU A 131 1.98 33.05 2.23
C GLU A 131 1.36 34.23 3.00
N GLY A 132 1.46 34.17 4.33
CA GLY A 132 0.75 35.06 5.23
C GLY A 132 0.94 36.53 4.86
N ARG A 133 -0.18 37.25 4.82
CA ARG A 133 -0.23 38.69 5.00
C ARG A 133 0.59 39.02 6.25
N ALA A 134 1.78 39.57 6.05
CA ALA A 134 2.58 40.20 7.07
C ALA A 134 1.71 41.26 7.77
N ALA A 135 1.25 40.96 8.99
CA ALA A 135 0.65 41.95 9.85
C ALA A 135 1.78 42.80 10.44
N HIS A 136 2.16 43.85 9.70
CA HIS A 136 2.74 45.04 10.29
C HIS A 136 1.73 45.57 11.32
N ALA A 137 2.04 45.44 12.61
CA ALA A 137 1.41 46.22 13.66
C ALA A 137 2.51 47.10 14.27
N GLN A 138 2.43 48.38 13.91
CA GLN A 138 3.28 49.46 14.36
C GLN A 138 2.89 49.85 15.79
N GLU A 139 3.90 50.15 16.60
CA GLU A 139 3.80 50.62 17.98
C GLU A 139 3.01 51.93 18.09
N ALA A 140 2.18 52.04 19.13
CA ALA A 140 1.80 53.30 19.74
C ALA A 140 1.56 53.06 21.24
N GLU A 141 2.49 53.51 22.06
CA GLU A 141 2.29 53.72 23.49
C GLU A 141 1.31 54.88 23.72
N THR A 142 0.38 54.76 24.67
CA THR A 142 0.06 55.80 25.68
C THR A 142 -0.82 55.17 26.76
N GLY A 143 -0.44 55.36 28.02
CA GLY A 143 -1.07 54.73 29.19
C GLY A 143 -2.44 55.26 29.61
N GLY A 144 -2.98 54.64 30.65
CA GLY A 144 -4.21 55.05 31.33
C GLY A 144 -4.77 53.92 32.20
N ASP A 145 -4.74 54.15 33.50
CA ASP A 145 -5.13 53.26 34.59
C ASP A 145 -6.68 53.14 34.75
N VAL A 146 -7.11 52.28 35.67
CA VAL A 146 -8.43 52.24 36.37
C VAL A 146 -9.50 51.20 35.94
N VAL A 147 -9.74 50.32 36.92
CA VAL A 147 -10.85 49.40 37.28
C VAL A 147 -12.28 49.69 36.80
N ALA A 148 -13.04 48.62 36.51
CA ALA A 148 -14.42 48.40 37.01
C ALA A 148 -14.97 47.00 36.64
N SER A 149 -15.44 46.28 37.66
CA SER A 149 -16.32 45.10 37.57
C SER A 149 -17.76 45.52 37.26
N THR A 150 -18.52 44.76 36.45
CA THR A 150 -19.96 44.47 36.71
C THR A 150 -20.52 43.35 35.82
N SER A 151 -21.26 42.48 36.51
CA SER A 151 -22.29 41.49 36.15
C SER A 151 -23.28 41.76 35.00
N GLY A 152 -23.89 40.67 34.49
CA GLY A 152 -25.21 40.63 33.84
C GLY A 152 -25.26 39.66 32.64
N SER A 153 -25.63 38.38 32.79
CA SER A 153 -26.99 37.81 32.78
C SER A 153 -27.72 37.80 31.42
N SER A 154 -28.09 36.57 31.02
CA SER A 154 -29.34 36.13 30.35
C SER A 154 -29.66 36.54 28.92
N GLY A 155 -30.02 35.54 28.11
CA GLY A 155 -30.88 35.68 26.93
C GLY A 155 -30.64 34.59 25.89
N GLY A 156 -31.45 33.52 25.91
CA GLY A 156 -31.44 32.46 24.91
C GLY A 156 -32.31 32.75 23.69
N ALA A 157 -32.17 31.93 22.64
CA ALA A 157 -33.24 31.27 21.87
C ALA A 157 -32.69 30.72 20.53
N ASP A 158 -33.02 29.44 20.30
CA ASP A 158 -33.38 28.76 19.05
C ASP A 158 -32.78 29.17 17.69
N GLY A 159 -32.34 28.14 16.96
CA GLY A 159 -32.48 28.14 15.51
C GLY A 159 -31.53 27.21 14.75
N GLY A 160 -32.03 26.04 14.37
CA GLY A 160 -31.88 25.56 12.99
C GLY A 160 -30.61 24.80 12.61
N ALA A 161 -30.79 23.52 12.32
CA ALA A 161 -29.93 22.71 11.47
C ALA A 161 -29.68 23.38 10.11
N ASP A 162 -28.49 23.23 9.52
CA ASP A 162 -28.31 22.41 8.33
C ASP A 162 -26.82 22.26 8.00
N GLY A 163 -26.51 21.14 7.34
CA GLY A 163 -25.19 20.68 7.02
C GLY A 163 -24.36 21.68 6.21
N GLY A 164 -23.15 21.86 6.70
CA GLY A 164 -22.02 22.34 5.92
C GLY A 164 -20.82 21.58 6.43
N SER A 165 -20.74 20.29 6.12
CA SER A 165 -19.52 19.48 6.29
C SER A 165 -18.42 20.17 5.47
N GLN A 166 -17.74 21.12 6.10
CA GLN A 166 -16.53 21.71 5.58
C GLN A 166 -15.60 20.53 5.25
N PRO A 167 -14.95 20.53 4.07
CA PRO A 167 -13.94 19.55 3.79
C PRO A 167 -12.80 19.80 4.78
N GLU A 168 -12.77 19.01 5.85
CA GLU A 168 -11.71 18.94 6.84
C GLU A 168 -10.38 18.95 6.09
N ALA A 169 -9.65 20.05 6.27
CA ALA A 169 -8.45 20.36 5.54
C ALA A 169 -7.47 19.18 5.61
N ALA A 170 -6.97 18.76 4.45
CA ALA A 170 -6.03 17.66 4.25
C ALA A 170 -5.07 17.47 5.44
N GLY A 171 -5.47 16.57 6.36
CA GLY A 171 -4.66 16.20 7.51
C GLY A 171 -3.36 15.53 7.07
N PRO A 172 -2.35 15.44 7.95
CA PRO A 172 -1.10 14.76 7.65
C PRO A 172 -1.40 13.35 7.14
N LEU A 173 -0.65 12.88 6.14
CA LEU A 173 -0.79 11.57 5.48
C LEU A 173 -0.82 10.42 6.50
N SER A 174 -1.97 10.21 7.13
CA SER A 174 -2.17 9.21 8.16
C SER A 174 -2.49 7.88 7.50
N LEU A 175 -2.06 6.79 8.13
CA LEU A 175 -2.25 5.45 7.58
C LEU A 175 -3.74 5.15 7.31
N GLY A 176 -4.63 5.61 8.19
CA GLY A 176 -6.08 5.43 8.06
C GLY A 176 -6.66 6.16 6.85
N VAL A 177 -6.30 7.44 6.64
CA VAL A 177 -6.77 8.21 5.48
C VAL A 177 -6.23 7.62 4.18
N LEU A 178 -4.97 7.19 4.16
CA LEU A 178 -4.37 6.54 2.99
C LEU A 178 -5.04 5.21 2.65
N LEU A 179 -5.42 4.43 3.65
CA LEU A 179 -6.15 3.17 3.45
C LEU A 179 -7.57 3.42 2.93
N ALA A 180 -8.31 4.37 3.54
CA ALA A 180 -9.66 4.72 3.13
C ALA A 180 -9.68 5.22 1.67
N THR A 181 -8.85 6.20 1.35
CA THR A 181 -8.74 6.75 -0.01
C THR A 181 -8.24 5.73 -1.04
N PHE A 182 -7.44 4.73 -0.62
CA PHE A 182 -7.05 3.63 -1.49
C PHE A 182 -8.26 2.74 -1.82
N LEU A 183 -9.05 2.37 -0.82
CA LEU A 183 -10.24 1.52 -1.00
C LEU A 183 -11.36 2.24 -1.77
N GLU A 184 -11.53 3.54 -1.60
CA GLU A 184 -12.45 4.33 -2.42
C GLU A 184 -12.02 4.32 -3.90
N ARG A 185 -10.73 4.54 -4.16
CA ARG A 185 -10.19 4.62 -5.53
C ARG A 185 -10.15 3.26 -6.23
N PHE A 186 -9.83 2.19 -5.53
CA PHE A 186 -9.57 0.87 -6.12
C PHE A 186 -10.58 -0.21 -5.73
N GLY A 187 -11.41 0.02 -4.71
CA GLY A 187 -12.43 -0.91 -4.22
C GLY A 187 -13.84 -0.63 -4.75
N GLY A 188 -14.10 0.56 -5.30
CA GLY A 188 -15.43 0.96 -5.77
C GLY A 188 -15.61 0.88 -7.28
N HIS A 189 -16.41 -0.08 -7.74
CA HIS A 189 -17.40 0.01 -8.84
C HIS A 189 -18.37 -1.19 -8.81
N SER A 190 -18.72 -1.72 -7.64
CA SER A 190 -19.85 -2.65 -7.51
C SER A 190 -21.09 -1.86 -7.06
N SER A 191 -21.60 -1.01 -7.95
CA SER A 191 -22.99 -0.58 -7.89
C SER A 191 -23.65 -1.02 -9.20
N GLY A 192 -24.59 -1.95 -9.10
CA GLY A 192 -25.49 -2.34 -10.17
C GLY A 192 -25.08 -3.55 -11.01
N ARG A 193 -25.48 -4.75 -10.57
CA ARG A 193 -26.30 -5.69 -11.34
C ARG A 193 -26.86 -6.77 -10.44
#